data_AF-A0A1F8T2Z2-F1
#
_entry.id   AF-A0A1F8T2Z2-F1
#
_cell.length_a   1.000
_cell.length_b   1.000
_cell.length_c   1.000
_cell.angle_alpha   90.00
_cell.angle_beta   90.00
_cell.angle_gamma   90.00
#
_symmetry.space_group_name_H-M   'P 1'
#
loop_
_entity.id
_entity.type
_entity.pdbx_description
1 polymer ?
#
loop_
_entity_poly.entity_id
_entity_poly.type
_entity_poly.pdbx_seq_one_letter_code
_entity_poly.pdbx_strand_id
1 'polypeptide(L)'
;MEMSNAHKFGMNLLGNELYPDGLVPWRDAESPDIEKGHNTGRLRGCSYCGSMHPADVATAIRVGAIGEWADRKYGWPHKAYFTGVPNPHAGMQEIRDSANYKVYEDWIRAGPKNWHEPGTPAPETTYGKFYTVHLLYASPEEKETIEKHLGFHFDFTDDGKVSWRPIE
;
A
#
# COMPACT_ATOMS: atom_id res chain seq x y z
N MET A 1 4.61 12.16 -13.01
CA MET A 1 4.64 12.21 -11.54
C MET A 1 3.59 11.22 -11.05
N GLU A 2 3.96 10.23 -10.24
CA GLU A 2 3.00 9.27 -9.70
C GLU A 2 2.10 9.94 -8.65
N MET A 3 0.81 9.62 -8.67
CA MET A 3 -0.20 10.20 -7.79
C MET A 3 -0.64 9.18 -6.73
N SER A 4 -0.97 9.64 -5.52
CA SER A 4 -1.45 8.79 -4.42
C SER A 4 -2.97 8.77 -4.35
N ASN A 5 -3.55 7.59 -4.10
CA ASN A 5 -4.96 7.42 -3.76
C ASN A 5 -5.26 7.60 -2.25
N ALA A 6 -4.22 7.75 -1.40
CA ALA A 6 -4.38 7.77 0.06
C ALA A 6 -5.36 8.86 0.55
N HIS A 7 -5.43 9.97 -0.18
CA HIS A 7 -6.16 11.15 0.23
C HIS A 7 -7.63 11.18 -0.20
N LYS A 8 -8.07 10.45 -1.23
CA LYS A 8 -9.43 10.63 -1.79
C LYS A 8 -10.57 10.39 -0.79
N PHE A 9 -10.28 9.69 0.31
CA PHE A 9 -11.24 9.38 1.39
C PHE A 9 -10.82 9.94 2.76
N GLY A 10 -9.73 10.71 2.84
CA GLY A 10 -9.15 11.20 4.11
C GLY A 10 -8.84 12.69 4.13
N MET A 11 -9.15 13.46 3.08
CA MET A 11 -8.90 14.91 3.10
C MET A 11 -9.82 15.62 4.09
N ASN A 12 -9.22 16.32 5.04
CA ASN A 12 -9.87 17.46 5.70
C ASN A 12 -10.16 18.56 4.64
N LEU A 13 -10.89 19.60 5.03
CA LEU A 13 -11.25 20.71 4.12
C LEU A 13 -10.03 21.33 3.41
N LEU A 14 -8.88 21.41 4.09
CA LEU A 14 -7.63 21.97 3.55
C LEU A 14 -7.06 21.15 2.39
N GLY A 15 -7.16 19.82 2.48
CA GLY A 15 -6.70 18.93 1.42
C GLY A 15 -7.49 19.09 0.12
N ASN A 16 -8.82 19.21 0.22
CA ASN A 16 -9.69 19.40 -0.94
C ASN A 16 -9.47 20.77 -1.63
N GLU A 17 -9.02 21.78 -0.88
CA GLU A 17 -8.66 23.09 -1.44
C GLU A 17 -7.34 23.07 -2.23
N LEU A 18 -6.35 22.31 -1.75
CA LEU A 18 -5.03 22.21 -2.39
C LEU A 18 -5.01 21.25 -3.59
N TYR A 19 -5.82 20.19 -3.56
CA TYR A 19 -5.87 19.15 -4.60
C TYR A 19 -7.33 18.85 -4.97
N PRO A 20 -7.99 19.72 -5.75
CA PRO A 20 -9.42 19.62 -6.04
C PRO A 20 -9.82 18.38 -6.87
N ASP A 21 -8.87 17.71 -7.52
CA ASP A 21 -9.06 16.42 -8.21
C ASP A 21 -8.90 15.20 -7.28
N GLY A 22 -8.51 15.43 -6.02
CA GLY A 22 -8.23 14.41 -5.02
C GLY A 22 -6.95 13.61 -5.29
N LEU A 23 -6.07 14.11 -6.17
CA LEU A 23 -4.79 13.49 -6.50
C LEU A 23 -3.65 14.31 -5.90
N VAL A 24 -3.02 13.74 -4.86
CA VAL A 24 -1.81 14.33 -4.26
C VAL A 24 -0.58 13.67 -4.88
N PRO A 25 0.49 14.42 -5.18
CA PRO A 25 1.77 13.82 -5.54
C PRO A 25 2.17 12.76 -4.52
N TRP A 26 2.63 11.62 -5.00
CA TRP A 26 2.77 10.45 -4.14
C TRP A 26 3.71 10.64 -2.93
N ARG A 27 4.67 11.56 -3.05
CA ARG A 27 5.61 11.98 -1.99
C ARG A 27 5.01 12.93 -0.96
N ASP A 28 3.97 13.66 -1.33
CA ASP A 28 3.35 14.68 -0.49
C ASP A 28 2.18 14.10 0.32
N ALA A 29 1.82 12.84 0.09
CA ALA A 29 0.80 12.15 0.85
C ALA A 29 1.29 11.87 2.29
N GLU A 30 0.51 12.32 3.27
CA GLU A 30 0.82 12.17 4.69
C GLU A 30 0.78 10.69 5.10
N SER A 31 1.82 10.22 5.78
CA SER A 31 1.88 8.84 6.28
C SER A 31 0.86 8.66 7.40
N PRO A 32 0.13 7.54 7.49
CA PRO A 32 -0.53 7.20 8.75
C PRO A 32 0.54 7.02 9.84
N ASP A 33 0.30 7.52 11.05
CA ASP A 33 1.20 7.34 12.21
C ASP A 33 1.12 5.90 12.76
N ILE A 34 1.58 4.94 11.96
CA ILE A 34 1.46 3.50 12.20
C ILE A 34 1.95 3.09 13.60
N GLU A 35 2.89 3.85 14.20
CA GLU A 35 3.47 3.57 15.51
C GLU A 35 2.53 3.93 16.69
N LYS A 36 1.65 4.93 16.54
CA LYS A 36 0.77 5.38 17.64
C LYS A 36 -0.58 4.67 17.71
N GLY A 37 -0.85 3.70 16.84
CA GLY A 37 -2.02 2.81 16.93
C GLY A 37 -3.40 3.47 16.73
N HIS A 38 -3.46 4.77 16.47
CA HIS A 38 -4.72 5.50 16.33
C HIS A 38 -4.58 6.53 15.21
N ASN A 39 -4.99 6.21 13.97
CA ASN A 39 -5.01 7.23 12.92
C ASN A 39 -6.20 7.13 11.99
N THR A 40 -6.95 8.22 11.97
CA THR A 40 -7.65 8.70 10.79
C THR A 40 -6.69 8.69 9.59
N GLY A 41 -6.91 7.82 8.60
CA GLY A 41 -6.11 7.80 7.37
C GLY A 41 -6.12 6.44 6.67
N ARG A 42 -5.71 6.39 5.40
CA ARG A 42 -5.48 5.14 4.65
C ARG A 42 -3.99 4.95 4.43
N LEU A 43 -3.52 3.70 4.37
CA LEU A 43 -2.19 3.38 3.86
C LEU A 43 -2.02 4.02 2.48
N ARG A 44 -0.85 4.63 2.24
CA ARG A 44 -0.63 5.34 0.98
C ARG A 44 -0.44 4.33 -0.13
N GLY A 45 -1.17 4.54 -1.21
CA GLY A 45 -1.18 3.65 -2.36
C GLY A 45 -0.99 4.42 -3.65
N CYS A 46 -0.12 3.93 -4.54
CA CYS A 46 -0.01 4.41 -5.92
C CYS A 46 -1.38 4.29 -6.59
N SER A 47 -1.87 5.38 -7.18
CA SER A 47 -3.23 5.42 -7.73
C SER A 47 -3.45 4.50 -8.93
N TYR A 48 -2.36 4.21 -9.64
CA TYR A 48 -2.36 3.37 -10.83
C TYR A 48 -2.38 1.87 -10.50
N CYS A 49 -1.38 1.40 -9.74
CA CYS A 49 -1.20 -0.04 -9.49
C CYS A 49 -1.66 -0.49 -8.09
N GLY A 50 -1.99 0.45 -7.20
CA GLY A 50 -2.33 0.21 -5.79
C GLY A 50 -1.17 -0.27 -4.91
N SER A 51 0.08 -0.11 -5.35
CA SER A 51 1.26 -0.43 -4.54
C SER A 51 1.30 0.44 -3.29
N MET A 52 1.63 -0.14 -2.13
CA MET A 52 1.99 0.62 -0.95
C MET A 52 3.14 1.58 -1.24
N HIS A 53 3.15 2.73 -0.56
CA HIS A 53 4.27 3.65 -0.56
C HIS A 53 5.51 3.00 0.09
N PRO A 54 6.74 3.16 -0.45
CA PRO A 54 7.94 2.54 0.10
C PRO A 54 8.14 2.81 1.61
N ALA A 55 7.97 4.06 2.05
CA ALA A 55 8.03 4.39 3.47
C ALA A 55 7.00 3.63 4.33
N ASP A 56 5.76 3.42 3.86
CA ASP A 56 4.76 2.63 4.60
C ASP A 56 5.15 1.15 4.66
N VAL A 57 5.77 0.62 3.60
CA VAL A 57 6.32 -0.75 3.59
C VAL A 57 7.48 -0.88 4.57
N ALA A 58 8.43 0.05 4.57
CA ALA A 58 9.56 0.03 5.49
C ALA A 58 9.09 0.12 6.95
N THR A 59 8.12 1.00 7.25
CA THR A 59 7.50 1.07 8.59
C THR A 59 6.79 -0.23 8.94
N ALA A 60 6.00 -0.80 8.02
CA ALA A 60 5.32 -2.08 8.24
C ALA A 60 6.32 -3.21 8.56
N ILE A 61 7.44 -3.28 7.83
CA ILE A 61 8.52 -4.25 8.10
C ILE A 61 9.09 -4.05 9.51
N ARG A 62 9.40 -2.81 9.90
CA ARG A 62 9.97 -2.49 11.22
C ARG A 62 9.08 -2.91 12.38
N VAL A 63 7.75 -2.89 12.19
CA VAL A 63 6.77 -3.32 13.19
C VAL A 63 6.34 -4.79 13.06
N GLY A 64 7.01 -5.56 12.18
CA GLY A 64 6.86 -7.02 12.11
C GLY A 64 6.02 -7.56 10.95
N ALA A 65 5.67 -6.74 9.96
CA ALA A 65 5.01 -7.24 8.75
C ALA A 65 5.92 -8.19 7.96
N ILE A 66 5.35 -9.28 7.46
CA ILE A 66 6.06 -10.32 6.72
C ILE A 66 5.81 -10.11 5.22
N GLY A 67 6.89 -10.04 4.44
CA GLY A 67 6.84 -9.82 3.00
C GLY A 67 7.16 -11.12 2.26
N GLU A 68 6.31 -11.49 1.30
CA GLU A 68 6.48 -12.67 0.48
C GLU A 68 6.34 -12.34 -1.01
N TRP A 69 7.17 -12.96 -1.85
CA TRP A 69 7.10 -12.78 -3.29
C TRP A 69 5.83 -13.43 -3.86
N ALA A 70 5.06 -12.66 -4.61
CA ALA A 70 3.78 -13.09 -5.18
C ALA A 70 3.93 -14.04 -6.37
N ASP A 71 4.83 -13.67 -7.29
CA ASP A 71 5.23 -14.39 -8.50
C ASP A 71 6.37 -13.60 -9.15
N ARG A 72 7.38 -14.30 -9.69
CA ARG A 72 8.44 -13.66 -10.48
C ARG A 72 7.99 -13.56 -11.93
N LYS A 73 7.58 -12.37 -12.36
CA LYS A 73 7.18 -12.14 -13.76
C LYS A 73 8.41 -12.29 -14.67
N TYR A 74 8.50 -13.41 -15.38
CA TYR A 74 9.65 -13.77 -16.22
C TYR A 74 10.99 -13.80 -15.45
N GLY A 75 10.95 -14.31 -14.21
CA GLY A 75 12.13 -14.37 -13.35
C GLY A 75 12.46 -13.07 -12.61
N TRP A 76 11.80 -11.95 -12.94
CA TRP A 76 11.97 -10.68 -12.25
C TRP A 76 11.17 -10.62 -10.95
N PRO A 77 11.78 -10.32 -9.78
CA PRO A 77 11.08 -10.04 -8.52
C PRO A 77 10.27 -8.73 -8.65
N HIS A 78 9.06 -8.85 -9.19
CA HIS A 78 8.22 -7.73 -9.62
C HIS A 78 7.29 -7.22 -8.53
N LYS A 79 6.76 -8.12 -7.69
CA LYS A 79 5.72 -7.81 -6.71
C LYS A 79 5.82 -8.71 -5.47
N ALA A 80 5.75 -8.08 -4.31
CA ALA A 80 5.60 -8.76 -3.02
C ALA A 80 4.24 -8.44 -2.38
N TYR A 81 3.72 -9.37 -1.60
CA TYR A 81 2.59 -9.17 -0.69
C TYR A 81 3.10 -9.09 0.74
N PHE A 82 2.52 -8.20 1.52
CA PHE A 82 2.83 -8.02 2.93
C PHE A 82 1.63 -8.44 3.77
N THR A 83 1.90 -9.26 4.79
CA THR A 83 0.93 -9.68 5.81
C THR A 83 1.32 -9.07 7.15
N GLY A 84 0.36 -8.88 8.06
CA GLY A 84 0.65 -8.24 9.35
C GLY A 84 0.92 -6.74 9.26
N VAL A 85 0.50 -6.08 8.17
CA VAL A 85 0.61 -4.61 8.05
C VAL A 85 -0.37 -3.98 9.04
N PRO A 86 0.02 -3.07 9.94
CA PRO A 86 -0.94 -2.46 10.85
C PRO A 86 -2.09 -1.78 10.10
N ASN A 87 -3.30 -2.02 10.56
CA ASN A 87 -4.49 -1.44 9.96
C ASN A 87 -4.79 -0.09 10.61
N PRO A 88 -4.72 1.04 9.87
CA PRO A 88 -5.06 2.35 10.43
C PRO A 88 -6.54 2.44 10.87
N HIS A 89 -7.39 1.53 10.38
CA HIS A 89 -8.80 1.45 10.74
C HIS A 89 -9.11 0.38 11.81
N ALA A 90 -8.10 -0.20 12.46
CA ALA A 90 -8.29 -1.22 13.49
C ALA A 90 -9.34 -0.79 14.53
N GLY A 91 -10.29 -1.68 14.83
CA GLY A 91 -11.36 -1.41 15.79
C GLY A 91 -12.49 -0.50 15.29
N MET A 92 -12.34 0.17 14.14
CA MET A 92 -13.46 0.90 13.52
C MET A 92 -14.49 -0.10 13.00
N GLN A 93 -15.78 0.17 13.17
CA GLN A 93 -16.83 -0.62 12.52
C GLN A 93 -16.70 -0.41 11.00
N GLU A 94 -16.14 -1.39 10.31
CA GLU A 94 -15.90 -1.30 8.86
C GLU A 94 -17.20 -1.58 8.11
N ILE A 95 -17.62 -0.64 7.26
CA ILE A 95 -18.44 -0.95 6.08
C ILE A 95 -17.48 -0.97 4.90
N ARG A 96 -17.04 -2.17 4.49
CA ARG A 96 -16.35 -2.32 3.20
C ARG A 96 -17.41 -2.35 2.11
N ASP A 97 -17.60 -1.23 1.42
CA ASP A 97 -18.14 -1.30 0.07
C ASP A 97 -16.99 -1.09 -0.92
N SER A 98 -16.54 -2.19 -1.53
CA SER A 98 -15.62 -2.15 -2.67
C SER A 98 -16.34 -2.02 -4.01
N ALA A 99 -17.67 -1.89 -4.03
CA ALA A 99 -18.43 -1.74 -5.25
C ALA A 99 -18.74 -0.25 -5.54
N ASN A 100 -18.41 0.18 -6.74
CA ASN A 100 -19.15 1.27 -7.36
C ASN A 100 -20.62 0.81 -7.48
N TYR A 101 -21.61 1.66 -7.17
CA TYR A 101 -23.03 1.30 -7.02
C TYR A 101 -23.59 0.47 -8.20
N LYS A 102 -23.04 0.62 -9.41
CA LYS A 102 -23.40 -0.17 -10.60
C LYS A 102 -22.92 -1.63 -10.61
N VAL A 103 -21.89 -1.98 -9.85
CA VAL A 103 -21.35 -3.36 -9.75
C VAL A 103 -22.08 -4.15 -8.66
N TYR A 104 -22.78 -3.47 -7.75
CA TYR A 104 -23.49 -4.05 -6.62
C TYR A 104 -24.58 -5.06 -7.04
N GLU A 105 -25.33 -4.76 -8.12
CA GLU A 105 -26.41 -5.63 -8.60
C GLU A 105 -25.91 -6.96 -9.21
N ASP A 106 -24.78 -6.93 -9.92
CA ASP A 106 -24.18 -8.13 -10.49
C ASP A 106 -23.43 -8.97 -9.44
N TRP A 107 -22.90 -8.33 -8.38
CA TRP A 107 -22.16 -9.00 -7.30
C TRP A 107 -23.05 -9.78 -6.32
N ILE A 108 -24.27 -9.30 -6.03
CA ILE A 108 -25.25 -10.03 -5.20
C ILE A 108 -25.53 -11.43 -5.76
N ARG A 109 -25.49 -11.59 -7.08
CA ARG A 109 -25.74 -12.89 -7.74
C ARG A 109 -24.55 -13.84 -7.69
N ALA A 110 -23.32 -13.32 -7.57
CA ALA A 110 -22.10 -14.12 -7.67
C ALA A 110 -21.57 -14.64 -6.32
N GLY A 111 -22.00 -14.08 -5.19
CA GLY A 111 -21.58 -14.49 -3.85
C GLY A 111 -20.11 -14.12 -3.54
N PRO A 112 -19.83 -13.10 -2.72
CA PRO A 112 -18.46 -12.64 -2.56
C PRO A 112 -17.62 -13.50 -1.61
N LYS A 113 -16.38 -13.78 -2.00
CA LYS A 113 -15.45 -14.69 -1.31
C LYS A 113 -14.76 -14.12 -0.06
N ASN A 114 -14.99 -12.87 0.33
CA ASN A 114 -14.31 -12.23 1.48
C ASN A 114 -15.22 -11.20 2.19
N TRP A 115 -16.45 -11.56 2.56
CA TRP A 115 -17.29 -10.70 3.40
C TRP A 115 -16.78 -10.68 4.84
N HIS A 116 -16.64 -9.48 5.41
CA HIS A 116 -16.66 -9.29 6.86
C HIS A 116 -18.12 -9.10 7.27
N GLU A 117 -18.54 -9.72 8.39
CA GLU A 117 -19.90 -9.53 8.89
C GLU A 117 -20.12 -8.06 9.27
N PRO A 118 -21.18 -7.41 8.77
CA PRO A 118 -21.51 -6.03 9.15
C PRO A 118 -21.50 -5.85 10.67
N GLY A 119 -20.84 -4.79 11.15
CA GLY A 119 -20.69 -4.51 12.58
C GLY A 119 -19.48 -5.17 13.25
N THR A 120 -18.75 -6.04 12.54
CA THR A 120 -17.46 -6.55 13.03
C THR A 120 -16.41 -5.44 12.95
N PRO A 121 -15.68 -5.13 14.04
CA PRO A 121 -14.58 -4.19 14.00
C PRO A 121 -13.49 -4.62 13.02
N ALA A 122 -12.86 -3.68 12.33
CA ALA A 122 -11.76 -3.98 11.43
C ALA A 122 -10.61 -4.65 12.21
N PRO A 123 -9.93 -5.65 11.61
CA PRO A 123 -8.82 -6.34 12.27
C PRO A 123 -7.65 -5.39 12.55
N GLU A 124 -6.82 -5.74 13.53
CA GLU A 124 -5.62 -4.97 13.90
C GLU A 124 -4.58 -4.89 12.77
N THR A 125 -4.60 -5.88 11.88
CA THR A 125 -3.68 -5.95 10.73
C THR A 125 -4.44 -6.13 9.42
N THR A 126 -3.83 -5.70 8.32
CA THR A 126 -4.30 -5.81 6.95
C THR A 126 -3.21 -6.39 6.04
N TYR A 127 -3.54 -6.51 4.76
CA TYR A 127 -2.65 -6.97 3.71
C TYR A 127 -2.23 -5.81 2.81
N GLY A 128 -0.98 -5.86 2.37
CA GLY A 128 -0.38 -4.88 1.47
C GLY A 128 0.14 -5.53 0.20
N LYS A 129 0.20 -4.78 -0.90
CA LYS A 129 0.94 -5.18 -2.11
C LYS A 129 2.00 -4.12 -2.39
N PHE A 130 3.16 -4.55 -2.85
CA PHE A 130 4.27 -3.67 -3.21
C PHE A 130 4.89 -4.09 -4.53
N TYR A 131 5.07 -3.14 -5.45
CA TYR A 131 5.80 -3.37 -6.70
C TYR A 131 7.20 -2.77 -6.61
N THR A 132 8.22 -3.55 -6.95
CA THR A 132 9.63 -3.19 -6.74
C THR A 132 10.10 -2.00 -7.57
N VAL A 133 9.43 -1.69 -8.68
CA VAL A 133 9.69 -0.46 -9.46
C VAL A 133 9.60 0.80 -8.60
N HIS A 134 8.81 0.76 -7.54
CA HIS A 134 8.62 1.91 -6.66
C HIS A 134 9.78 2.16 -5.70
N LEU A 135 10.78 1.28 -5.64
CA LEU A 135 12.04 1.56 -4.96
C LEU A 135 12.79 2.77 -5.57
N LEU A 136 12.46 3.18 -6.80
CA LEU A 136 12.89 4.46 -7.40
C LEU A 136 12.52 5.69 -6.57
N TYR A 137 11.48 5.58 -5.75
CA TYR A 137 10.98 6.68 -4.92
C TYR A 137 11.30 6.51 -3.45
N ALA A 138 11.93 5.41 -3.06
CA ALA A 138 12.35 5.15 -1.70
C ALA A 138 13.56 6.01 -1.32
N SER A 139 13.63 6.43 -0.05
CA SER A 139 14.90 6.91 0.50
C SER A 139 15.93 5.77 0.55
N PRO A 140 17.24 6.06 0.65
CA PRO A 140 18.25 5.01 0.78
C PRO A 140 17.99 4.03 1.93
N GLU A 141 17.52 4.53 3.08
CA GLU A 141 17.20 3.72 4.26
C GLU A 141 15.96 2.85 4.06
N GLU A 142 14.90 3.39 3.45
CA GLU A 142 13.69 2.64 3.11
C GLU A 142 14.02 1.52 2.12
N LYS A 143 14.82 1.84 1.10
CA LYS A 143 15.28 0.87 0.10
C LYS A 143 16.06 -0.25 0.78
N GLU A 144 17.07 0.08 1.60
CA GLU A 144 17.85 -0.92 2.33
C GLU A 144 16.97 -1.82 3.20
N THR A 145 16.03 -1.24 3.93
CA THR A 145 15.08 -1.99 4.78
C THR A 145 14.28 -3.00 3.96
N ILE A 146 13.72 -2.56 2.83
CA ILE A 146 12.88 -3.40 1.97
C ILE A 146 13.72 -4.48 1.27
N GLU A 147 14.87 -4.11 0.74
CA GLU A 147 15.80 -5.02 0.06
C GLU A 147 16.25 -6.15 0.98
N LYS A 148 16.71 -5.80 2.19
CA LYS A 148 17.13 -6.75 3.21
C LYS A 148 16.01 -7.71 3.59
N HIS A 149 14.79 -7.19 3.78
CA HIS A 149 13.64 -8.01 4.14
C HIS A 149 13.22 -8.98 3.03
N LEU A 150 13.26 -8.53 1.78
CA LEU A 150 12.84 -9.34 0.64
C LEU A 150 13.95 -10.20 0.03
N GLY A 151 15.20 -10.03 0.49
CA GLY A 151 16.36 -10.84 0.10
C GLY A 151 16.97 -10.49 -1.26
N PHE A 152 16.76 -9.28 -1.76
CA PHE A 152 17.29 -8.83 -3.07
C PHE A 152 17.79 -7.40 -3.02
N HIS A 153 18.94 -7.15 -3.65
CA HIS A 153 19.38 -5.81 -4.04
C HIS A 153 18.84 -5.45 -5.42
N PHE A 154 18.48 -4.18 -5.60
CA PHE A 154 18.03 -3.61 -6.87
C PHE A 154 18.88 -2.40 -7.25
N ASP A 155 19.36 -2.37 -8.48
CA ASP A 155 20.07 -1.24 -9.06
C ASP A 155 19.23 -0.64 -10.18
N PHE A 156 18.93 0.65 -10.04
CA PHE A 156 18.20 1.43 -11.04
C PHE A 156 19.17 2.39 -11.69
N THR A 157 19.17 2.40 -13.02
CA THR A 157 20.08 3.20 -13.83
C THR A 157 19.34 4.38 -14.46
N ASP A 158 20.08 5.45 -14.79
CA ASP A 158 19.49 6.68 -15.35
C ASP A 158 18.81 6.46 -16.72
N ASP A 159 19.17 5.40 -17.45
CA ASP A 159 18.53 5.02 -18.72
C ASP A 159 17.24 4.21 -18.52
N GLY A 160 16.78 4.07 -17.27
CA GLY A 160 15.53 3.41 -16.90
C GLY A 160 15.63 1.89 -16.82
N LYS A 161 16.83 1.30 -16.90
CA LYS A 161 17.01 -0.14 -16.66
C LYS A 161 17.07 -0.46 -15.18
N VAL A 162 16.63 -1.66 -14.85
CA VAL A 162 16.71 -2.24 -13.51
C VAL A 162 17.47 -3.57 -13.57
N SER A 163 18.42 -3.75 -12.67
CA SER A 163 19.04 -5.04 -12.37
C SER A 163 18.80 -5.44 -10.92
N TRP A 164 18.91 -6.73 -10.63
CA TRP A 164 18.72 -7.25 -9.28
C TRP A 164 19.66 -8.43 -9.02
N ARG A 165 19.99 -8.65 -7.74
CA ARG A 165 20.79 -9.79 -7.29
C ARG A 165 20.35 -10.23 -5.89
N PRO A 166 20.44 -11.52 -5.53
CA PRO A 166 20.22 -11.97 -4.15
C PRO A 166 21.16 -11.25 -3.17
N ILE A 167 20.69 -11.07 -1.94
CA ILE A 167 21.56 -10.69 -0.81
C ILE A 167 22.30 -11.94 -0.34
N GLU A 168 23.60 -11.82 -0.10
CA GLU A 168 24.47 -12.90 0.41
C GLU A 168 24.29 -13.15 1.90
#